data_AF-A0A2A4RSX9-F1
#
_entry.id   AF-A0A2A4RSX9-F1
#
_cell.length_a   1.000
_cell.length_b   1.000
_cell.length_c   1.000
_cell.angle_alpha   90.00
_cell.angle_beta   90.00
_cell.angle_gamma   90.00
#
_symmetry.space_group_name_H-M   'P 1'
#
loop_
_entity.id
_entity.type
_entity.pdbx_description
1 polymer ?
#
loop_
_entity_poly.entity_id
_entity_poly.type
_entity_poly.pdbx_seq_one_letter_code
_entity_poly.pdbx_strand_id
1 'polypeptide(L)'
;MKTKVIILFMLTSILSFGQKSKKQHVKGTLDKVNIEIEYSAPSVKGRTIFGELVPYAEVWRAGANANTTIEFSKNVTINGQALTAGKYAFFVIPNGDSQAWEIIFNKKNNAWGSFSYKESEDALRVKVKAIDNKEPVEVLKYEVTKNGIKFAWADKHFEFSVK
;
A
#
# COMPACT_ATOMS: atom_id res chain seq x y z
N MET A 1 1.19 -11.69 -67.49
CA MET A 1 1.41 -10.48 -66.66
C MET A 1 0.95 -10.82 -65.25
N LYS A 2 1.86 -10.79 -64.26
CA LYS A 2 1.67 -11.40 -62.94
C LYS A 2 0.89 -10.46 -62.00
N THR A 3 -0.27 -10.90 -61.52
CA THR A 3 -1.09 -10.17 -60.52
C THR A 3 -0.39 -10.18 -59.17
N LYS A 4 -0.05 -9.00 -58.63
CA LYS A 4 0.50 -8.85 -57.27
C LYS A 4 -0.64 -8.84 -56.27
N VAL A 5 -0.72 -9.88 -55.43
CA VAL A 5 -1.59 -9.90 -54.24
C VAL A 5 -0.84 -9.22 -53.11
N ILE A 6 -1.37 -8.11 -52.59
CA ILE A 6 -0.87 -7.44 -51.39
C ILE A 6 -1.72 -7.95 -50.23
N ILE A 7 -1.13 -8.77 -49.37
CA ILE A 7 -1.73 -9.22 -48.12
C ILE A 7 -1.38 -8.18 -47.05
N LEU A 8 -2.38 -7.40 -46.62
CA LEU A 8 -2.25 -6.48 -45.50
C LEU A 8 -2.38 -7.26 -44.19
N PHE A 9 -1.26 -7.51 -43.52
CA PHE A 9 -1.24 -8.04 -42.15
C PHE A 9 -1.65 -6.92 -41.19
N MET A 10 -2.91 -6.91 -40.76
CA MET A 10 -3.37 -6.05 -39.67
C MET A 10 -2.91 -6.69 -38.35
N LEU A 11 -1.82 -6.17 -37.79
CA LEU A 11 -1.35 -6.55 -36.46
C LEU A 11 -2.29 -5.94 -35.42
N THR A 12 -3.31 -6.69 -35.00
CA THR A 12 -4.14 -6.30 -33.85
C THR A 12 -3.29 -6.40 -32.60
N SER A 13 -2.75 -5.26 -32.18
CA SER A 13 -2.11 -5.13 -30.87
C SER A 13 -3.19 -5.36 -29.83
N ILE A 14 -3.16 -6.52 -29.18
CA ILE A 14 -3.93 -6.79 -27.98
C ILE A 14 -3.34 -5.88 -26.90
N LEU A 15 -3.84 -4.65 -26.81
CA LEU A 15 -3.64 -3.82 -25.64
C LEU A 15 -4.38 -4.53 -24.50
N SER A 16 -3.64 -5.35 -23.74
CA SER A 16 -4.12 -5.92 -22.49
C SER A 16 -4.18 -4.79 -21.45
N PHE A 17 -5.11 -3.85 -21.61
CA PHE A 17 -5.51 -2.88 -20.59
C PHE A 17 -6.27 -3.63 -19.50
N GLY A 18 -5.54 -4.33 -18.65
CA GLY A 18 -6.18 -5.19 -17.66
C GLY A 18 -5.23 -5.78 -16.63
N GLN A 19 -4.09 -5.16 -16.31
CA GLN A 19 -3.32 -5.64 -15.17
C GLN A 19 -3.97 -5.18 -13.87
N LYS A 20 -4.96 -5.97 -13.43
CA LYS A 20 -5.53 -6.01 -12.09
C LYS A 20 -4.37 -6.00 -11.08
N SER A 21 -4.39 -5.08 -10.12
CA SER A 21 -3.45 -5.10 -9.00
C SER A 21 -3.52 -6.46 -8.30
N LYS A 22 -2.39 -7.19 -8.25
CA LYS A 22 -2.36 -8.54 -7.67
C LYS A 22 -2.54 -8.44 -6.17
N LYS A 23 -3.40 -9.29 -5.59
CA LYS A 23 -3.43 -9.49 -4.14
C LYS A 23 -2.11 -10.10 -3.68
N GLN A 24 -1.62 -9.65 -2.55
CA GLN A 24 -0.39 -10.08 -1.90
C GLN A 24 -0.71 -10.38 -0.43
N HIS A 25 0.00 -11.36 0.11
CA HIS A 25 -0.09 -11.77 1.51
C HIS A 25 1.33 -11.88 2.04
N VAL A 26 1.68 -11.04 3.01
CA VAL A 26 2.95 -11.09 3.74
C VAL A 26 2.70 -11.63 5.13
N LYS A 27 3.46 -12.65 5.53
CA LYS A 27 3.48 -13.15 6.90
C LYS A 27 4.86 -12.93 7.51
N GLY A 28 4.91 -12.59 8.79
CA GLY A 28 6.14 -12.48 9.53
C GLY A 28 5.92 -12.65 11.03
N THR A 29 7.02 -12.81 11.75
CA THR A 29 7.00 -12.90 13.22
C THR A 29 8.05 -11.94 13.78
N LEU A 30 7.65 -11.12 14.75
CA LEU A 30 8.52 -10.20 15.48
C LEU A 30 8.23 -10.36 16.97
N ASP A 31 9.25 -10.66 17.78
CA ASP A 31 9.13 -10.86 19.24
C ASP A 31 7.94 -11.76 19.68
N LYS A 32 7.73 -12.87 18.96
CA LYS A 32 6.63 -13.83 19.16
C LYS A 32 5.22 -13.28 18.85
N VAL A 33 5.12 -12.15 18.16
CA VAL A 33 3.90 -11.62 17.56
C VAL A 33 3.87 -12.06 16.10
N ASN A 34 2.81 -12.75 15.70
CA ASN A 34 2.57 -13.08 14.30
C ASN A 34 1.87 -11.89 13.65
N ILE A 35 2.38 -11.52 12.48
CA ILE A 35 1.92 -10.37 11.69
C ILE A 35 1.49 -10.89 10.33
N GLU A 36 0.26 -10.58 9.95
CA GLU A 36 -0.26 -10.85 8.60
C GLU A 36 -0.66 -9.54 7.92
N ILE A 37 -0.21 -9.34 6.68
CA ILE A 37 -0.53 -8.17 5.87
C ILE A 37 -1.16 -8.64 4.56
N GLU A 38 -2.41 -8.25 4.32
CA GLU A 38 -3.11 -8.53 3.06
C GLU A 38 -3.35 -7.21 2.32
N TYR A 39 -2.91 -7.14 1.07
CA TYR A 39 -3.03 -5.92 0.28
C TYR A 39 -3.12 -6.22 -1.22
N SER A 40 -3.57 -5.25 -2.02
CA SER A 40 -3.38 -5.33 -3.48
C SER A 40 -2.22 -4.42 -3.87
N ALA A 41 -1.25 -4.95 -4.61
CA ALA A 41 -0.02 -4.27 -5.00
C ALA A 41 -0.17 -3.55 -6.37
N PRO A 42 -0.47 -2.24 -6.42
CA PRO A 42 -0.47 -1.48 -7.68
C PRO A 42 0.95 -1.25 -8.20
N SER A 43 1.06 -1.10 -9.53
CA SER A 43 2.30 -0.73 -10.21
C SER A 43 2.33 0.77 -10.50
N VAL A 44 3.50 1.40 -10.56
CA VAL A 44 3.65 2.84 -10.87
C VAL A 44 3.24 3.13 -12.31
N LYS A 45 3.77 2.36 -13.28
CA LYS A 45 3.47 2.47 -14.71
C LYS A 45 3.71 3.87 -15.28
N GLY A 46 4.82 4.51 -14.89
CA GLY A 46 5.21 5.84 -15.38
C GLY A 46 4.32 6.99 -14.90
N ARG A 47 3.44 6.77 -13.91
CA ARG A 47 2.59 7.81 -13.32
C ARG A 47 3.28 8.47 -12.13
N THR A 48 3.00 9.75 -11.91
CA THR A 48 3.27 10.38 -10.61
C THR A 48 2.31 9.80 -9.58
N ILE A 49 2.86 9.25 -8.50
CA ILE A 49 2.05 8.56 -7.48
C ILE A 49 1.59 9.52 -6.41
N PHE A 50 2.50 10.05 -5.60
CA PHE A 50 2.14 10.95 -4.51
C PHE A 50 1.97 12.37 -5.04
N GLY A 51 0.90 13.05 -4.62
CA GLY A 51 0.52 14.37 -5.11
C GLY A 51 -0.38 14.35 -6.35
N GLU A 52 -0.51 13.23 -7.05
CA GLU A 52 -1.44 13.07 -8.19
C GLU A 52 -2.37 11.87 -8.03
N LEU A 53 -1.88 10.65 -8.25
CA LEU A 53 -2.72 9.44 -8.12
C LEU A 53 -3.18 9.21 -6.67
N VAL A 54 -2.30 9.50 -5.73
CA VAL A 54 -2.56 9.51 -4.30
C VAL A 54 -2.41 10.97 -3.84
N PRO A 55 -3.52 11.70 -3.69
CA PRO A 55 -3.49 13.08 -3.24
C PRO A 55 -2.87 13.22 -1.85
N TYR A 56 -2.16 14.33 -1.62
CA TYR A 56 -1.70 14.69 -0.29
C TYR A 56 -2.87 15.15 0.60
N ALA A 57 -2.70 15.00 1.92
CA ALA A 57 -3.68 15.34 2.95
C ALA A 57 -5.02 14.57 2.84
N GLU A 58 -5.07 13.49 2.05
CA GLU A 58 -6.24 12.62 1.92
C GLU A 58 -5.99 11.21 2.43
N VAL A 59 -7.04 10.58 2.96
CA VAL A 59 -6.97 9.21 3.48
C VAL A 59 -6.91 8.20 2.34
N TRP A 60 -5.78 7.52 2.22
CA TRP A 60 -5.55 6.48 1.23
C TRP A 60 -5.45 5.10 1.88
N ARG A 61 -6.15 4.12 1.30
CA ARG A 61 -6.14 2.69 1.70
C ARG A 61 -4.79 1.97 1.59
N ALA A 62 -3.72 2.67 1.27
CA ALA A 62 -2.36 2.16 1.19
C ALA A 62 -2.23 0.89 0.31
N GLY A 63 -2.92 0.90 -0.82
CA GLY A 63 -3.07 -0.23 -1.74
C GLY A 63 -4.09 0.06 -2.85
N ALA A 64 -4.57 -0.97 -3.52
CA ALA A 64 -5.60 -0.87 -4.57
C ALA A 64 -6.83 -1.76 -4.31
N ASN A 65 -7.98 -1.37 -4.85
CA ASN A 65 -9.25 -2.10 -4.71
C ASN A 65 -9.72 -2.25 -3.24
N ALA A 66 -9.53 -3.41 -2.64
CA ALA A 66 -9.83 -3.66 -1.23
C ALA A 66 -8.85 -2.93 -0.30
N ASN A 67 -9.25 -2.72 0.95
CA ASN A 67 -8.36 -2.13 1.95
C ASN A 67 -7.17 -3.05 2.23
N THR A 68 -6.00 -2.45 2.40
CA THR A 68 -4.90 -3.12 3.05
C THR A 68 -5.29 -3.44 4.48
N THR A 69 -4.99 -4.65 4.94
CA THR A 69 -5.21 -5.04 6.33
C THR A 69 -3.92 -5.50 6.97
N ILE A 70 -3.76 -5.20 8.26
CA ILE A 70 -2.65 -5.64 9.10
C ILE A 70 -3.26 -6.31 10.33
N GLU A 71 -2.84 -7.52 10.62
CA GLU A 71 -3.29 -8.30 11.76
C GLU A 71 -2.11 -8.62 12.70
N PHE A 72 -2.33 -8.41 13.99
CA PHE A 72 -1.38 -8.71 15.06
C PHE A 72 -1.97 -9.77 15.99
N SER A 73 -1.25 -10.86 16.23
CA SER A 73 -1.72 -11.94 17.11
C SER A 73 -1.66 -11.60 18.60
N LYS A 74 -1.00 -10.51 18.98
CA LYS A 74 -0.84 -10.03 20.36
C LYS A 74 -0.89 -8.51 20.39
N ASN A 75 -1.06 -7.94 21.59
CA ASN A 75 -0.91 -6.51 21.80
C ASN A 75 0.51 -6.10 21.40
N VAL A 76 0.62 -4.95 20.75
CA VAL A 76 1.88 -4.38 20.27
C VAL A 76 1.97 -2.90 20.62
N THR A 77 3.14 -2.34 20.40
CA THR A 77 3.34 -0.89 20.31
C THR A 77 3.75 -0.53 18.89
N ILE A 78 3.11 0.49 18.31
CA ILE A 78 3.46 1.08 17.03
C ILE A 78 4.14 2.43 17.27
N ASN A 79 5.41 2.54 16.92
CA ASN A 79 6.26 3.68 17.30
C ASN A 79 6.11 4.07 18.78
N GLY A 80 6.02 3.07 19.67
CA GLY A 80 5.87 3.28 21.12
C GLY A 80 4.43 3.52 21.61
N GLN A 81 3.44 3.60 20.73
CA GLN A 81 2.03 3.77 21.11
C GLN A 81 1.30 2.43 21.12
N ALA A 82 0.55 2.14 22.19
CA ALA A 82 -0.12 0.86 22.35
C ALA A 82 -1.22 0.62 21.30
N LEU A 83 -1.28 -0.62 20.80
CA LEU A 83 -2.34 -1.14 19.95
C LEU A 83 -2.68 -2.56 20.42
N THR A 84 -3.97 -2.82 20.64
CA THR A 84 -4.43 -4.16 21.04
C THR A 84 -4.24 -5.16 19.91
N ALA A 85 -4.18 -6.45 20.24
CA ALA A 85 -4.23 -7.52 19.26
C ALA A 85 -5.50 -7.39 18.39
N GLY A 86 -5.39 -7.78 17.11
CA GLY A 86 -6.52 -7.78 16.19
C GLY A 86 -6.14 -7.46 14.75
N LYS A 87 -7.15 -7.49 13.88
CA LYS A 87 -7.07 -7.14 12.46
C LYS A 87 -7.58 -5.73 12.23
N TYR A 88 -6.81 -4.92 11.52
CA TYR A 88 -7.11 -3.52 11.26
C TYR A 88 -7.09 -3.24 9.75
N ALA A 89 -7.98 -2.36 9.27
CA ALA A 89 -7.72 -1.69 8.01
C ALA A 89 -6.55 -0.72 8.22
N PHE A 90 -5.65 -0.69 7.25
CA PHE A 90 -4.49 0.18 7.24
C PHE A 90 -4.69 1.31 6.24
N PHE A 91 -4.61 2.53 6.73
CA PHE A 91 -4.66 3.73 5.90
C PHE A 91 -3.40 4.57 6.10
N VAL A 92 -3.10 5.37 5.09
CA VAL A 92 -2.02 6.34 5.07
C VAL A 92 -2.59 7.68 4.63
N ILE A 93 -2.25 8.75 5.33
CA ILE A 93 -2.41 10.12 4.84
C ILE A 93 -1.01 10.59 4.43
N PRO A 94 -0.70 10.59 3.13
CA PRO A 94 0.55 11.16 2.68
C PRO A 94 0.47 12.67 2.80
N ASN A 95 1.59 13.28 3.20
CA ASN A 95 1.75 14.73 3.22
C ASN A 95 2.92 15.11 2.30
N GLY A 96 3.00 16.38 1.90
CA GLY A 96 4.11 16.86 1.05
C GLY A 96 5.48 16.68 1.72
N ASP A 97 6.57 16.88 0.97
CA ASP A 97 7.94 16.48 1.34
C ASP A 97 8.48 17.05 2.67
N SER A 98 7.85 18.10 3.22
CA SER A 98 8.25 18.73 4.50
C SER A 98 7.40 18.30 5.71
N GLN A 99 6.44 17.39 5.54
CA GLN A 99 5.50 16.99 6.58
C GLN A 99 5.52 15.48 6.82
N ALA A 100 5.43 15.08 8.10
CA ALA A 100 5.30 13.68 8.46
C ALA A 100 3.99 13.11 7.89
N TRP A 101 4.05 11.91 7.33
CA TRP A 101 2.85 11.17 6.93
C TRP A 101 2.18 10.59 8.16
N GLU A 102 0.91 10.27 8.04
CA GLU A 102 0.18 9.57 9.11
C GLU A 102 -0.19 8.18 8.66
N ILE A 103 0.02 7.21 9.54
CA ILE A 103 -0.47 5.84 9.39
C ILE A 103 -1.61 5.63 10.38
N ILE A 104 -2.63 4.89 9.96
CA ILE A 104 -3.86 4.71 10.71
C ILE A 104 -4.22 3.23 10.73
N PHE A 105 -4.51 2.73 11.93
CA PHE A 105 -5.09 1.42 12.18
C PHE A 105 -6.56 1.63 12.53
N ASN A 106 -7.46 1.25 11.62
CA ASN A 106 -8.90 1.45 11.77
C ASN A 106 -9.60 0.11 12.05
N LYS A 107 -10.54 0.10 13.00
CA LYS A 107 -11.24 -1.12 13.43
C LYS A 107 -12.14 -1.71 12.34
N LYS A 108 -12.60 -0.88 11.39
CA LYS A 108 -13.44 -1.33 10.27
C LYS A 108 -12.57 -1.88 9.13
N ASN A 109 -12.30 -3.18 9.20
CA ASN A 109 -11.33 -3.86 8.35
C ASN A 109 -11.91 -4.60 7.12
N ASN A 110 -13.23 -4.54 6.89
CA ASN A 110 -13.93 -5.36 5.91
C ASN A 110 -14.52 -4.58 4.72
N ALA A 111 -13.91 -3.47 4.34
CA ALA A 111 -14.46 -2.58 3.32
C ALA A 111 -13.64 -2.48 2.02
N TRP A 112 -14.31 -2.03 0.96
CA TRP A 112 -13.69 -1.78 -0.34
C TRP A 112 -13.31 -0.30 -0.45
N GLY A 113 -12.02 -0.03 -0.57
CA GLY A 113 -11.49 1.32 -0.68
C GLY A 113 -11.61 2.21 0.58
N SER A 114 -11.21 3.47 0.45
CA SER A 114 -11.25 4.46 1.54
C SER A 114 -12.64 5.03 1.82
N PHE A 115 -13.64 4.82 0.96
CA PHE A 115 -14.96 5.48 1.06
C PHE A 115 -15.73 5.20 2.35
N SER A 116 -15.40 4.10 3.00
CA SER A 116 -16.03 3.69 4.26
C SER A 116 -15.27 4.15 5.51
N TYR A 117 -14.16 4.85 5.33
CA TYR A 117 -13.32 5.37 6.40
C TYR A 117 -14.12 6.31 7.29
N LYS A 118 -13.94 6.14 8.60
CA LYS A 118 -14.48 7.01 9.64
C LYS A 118 -13.40 7.17 10.71
N GLU A 119 -13.03 8.40 11.00
CA GLU A 119 -12.03 8.72 12.03
C GLU A 119 -12.44 8.22 13.41
N SER A 120 -13.73 8.18 13.72
CA SER A 120 -14.26 7.61 14.97
C SER A 120 -13.95 6.12 15.17
N GLU A 121 -13.56 5.42 14.10
CA GLU A 121 -13.19 4.00 14.12
C GLU A 121 -11.66 3.78 14.19
N ASP A 122 -10.87 4.86 14.25
CA ASP A 122 -9.42 4.76 14.40
C ASP A 122 -9.10 4.14 15.77
N ALA A 123 -8.38 3.02 15.76
CA ALA A 123 -7.80 2.44 16.96
C ALA A 123 -6.48 3.14 17.31
N LEU A 124 -5.73 3.57 16.30
CA LEU A 124 -4.46 4.25 16.47
C LEU A 124 -4.11 5.06 15.21
N ARG A 125 -3.55 6.25 15.42
CA ARG A 125 -3.00 7.14 14.39
C ARG A 125 -1.60 7.59 14.80
N VAL A 126 -0.63 7.39 13.94
CA VAL A 126 0.79 7.61 14.25
C VAL A 126 1.47 8.36 13.11
N LYS A 127 2.35 9.31 13.45
CA LYS A 127 3.20 9.97 12.48
C LYS A 127 4.39 9.09 12.08
N VAL A 128 4.69 9.05 10.79
CA VAL A 128 5.88 8.39 10.22
C VAL A 128 6.62 9.34 9.30
N LYS A 129 7.94 9.15 9.21
CA LYS A 129 8.77 9.89 8.27
C LYS A 129 8.82 9.14 6.94
N ALA A 130 8.21 9.70 5.91
CA ALA A 130 8.43 9.26 4.54
C ALA A 130 9.83 9.70 4.08
N ILE A 131 10.53 8.82 3.39
CA ILE A 131 11.89 9.00 2.91
C ILE A 131 11.91 8.68 1.41
N ASP A 132 12.68 9.45 0.66
CA ASP A 132 12.88 9.18 -0.76
C ASP A 132 13.65 7.87 -0.98
N ASN A 133 13.15 7.05 -1.90
CA ASN A 133 13.87 5.89 -2.39
C ASN A 133 15.01 6.35 -3.30
N LYS A 134 16.18 5.72 -3.16
CA LYS A 134 17.29 5.89 -4.12
C LYS A 134 16.89 5.43 -5.52
N GLU A 135 16.15 4.32 -5.58
CA GLU A 135 15.64 3.73 -6.80
C GLU A 135 14.12 3.54 -6.68
N PRO A 136 13.31 4.01 -7.65
CA PRO A 136 11.86 3.87 -7.58
C PRO A 136 11.40 2.41 -7.46
N VAL A 137 10.45 2.16 -6.57
CA VAL A 137 9.84 0.84 -6.37
C VAL A 137 8.61 0.71 -7.26
N GLU A 138 8.74 -0.01 -8.38
CA GLU A 138 7.68 -0.11 -9.39
C GLU A 138 6.37 -0.71 -8.85
N VAL A 139 6.44 -1.68 -7.94
CA VAL A 139 5.26 -2.35 -7.39
C VAL A 139 5.22 -2.16 -5.88
N LEU A 140 4.10 -1.67 -5.37
CA LEU A 140 3.90 -1.44 -3.94
C LEU A 140 4.26 -2.70 -3.14
N LYS A 141 5.11 -2.54 -2.12
CA LYS A 141 5.61 -3.63 -1.28
C LYS A 141 5.44 -3.32 0.20
N TYR A 142 5.02 -4.33 0.94
CA TYR A 142 5.16 -4.40 2.38
C TYR A 142 6.16 -5.48 2.78
N GLU A 143 6.85 -5.27 3.89
CA GLU A 143 7.80 -6.23 4.44
C GLU A 143 7.77 -6.17 5.96
N VAL A 144 7.73 -7.34 6.62
CA VAL A 144 7.98 -7.44 8.05
C VAL A 144 9.50 -7.50 8.24
N THR A 145 10.07 -6.45 8.82
CA THR A 145 11.50 -6.33 9.09
C THR A 145 11.80 -6.85 10.51
N LYS A 146 13.07 -6.82 10.90
CA LYS A 146 13.48 -7.11 12.28
C LYS A 146 12.96 -6.09 13.32
N ASN A 147 12.55 -4.91 12.88
CA ASN A 147 12.19 -3.79 13.76
C ASN A 147 10.72 -3.39 13.64
N GLY A 148 10.00 -3.84 12.60
CA GLY A 148 8.60 -3.51 12.40
C GLY A 148 8.11 -3.82 10.99
N ILE A 149 7.38 -2.88 10.40
CA ILE A 149 6.82 -3.04 9.05
C ILE A 149 7.30 -1.90 8.16
N LYS A 150 7.81 -2.27 6.99
CA LYS A 150 8.25 -1.33 5.95
C LYS A 150 7.24 -1.28 4.81
N PHE A 151 6.90 -0.07 4.40
CA PHE A 151 6.18 0.26 3.18
C PHE A 151 7.17 0.83 2.16
N ALA A 152 7.07 0.44 0.89
CA ALA A 152 7.77 1.10 -0.21
C ALA A 152 6.95 1.07 -1.50
N TRP A 153 6.83 2.22 -2.17
CA TRP A 153 6.22 2.33 -3.48
C TRP A 153 6.66 3.62 -4.18
N ALA A 154 6.89 3.55 -5.49
CA ALA A 154 7.41 4.66 -6.28
C ALA A 154 8.67 5.24 -5.64
N ASP A 155 8.73 6.55 -5.51
CA ASP A 155 9.82 7.31 -4.94
C ASP A 155 9.81 7.37 -3.40
N LYS A 156 8.83 6.76 -2.70
CA LYS A 156 8.74 6.87 -1.23
C LYS A 156 8.82 5.52 -0.51
N HIS A 157 9.39 5.55 0.70
CA HIS A 157 9.27 4.48 1.68
C HIS A 157 9.15 5.04 3.10
N PHE A 158 8.61 4.23 4.01
CA PHE A 158 8.71 4.47 5.44
C PHE A 158 8.74 3.13 6.18
N GLU A 159 9.19 3.17 7.42
CA GLU A 159 9.15 2.02 8.33
C GLU A 159 8.64 2.51 9.69
N PHE A 160 7.71 1.76 10.28
CA PHE A 160 7.25 1.99 11.64
C PHE A 160 7.63 0.79 12.51
N SER A 161 8.02 1.06 13.75
CA SER A 161 8.46 0.01 14.66
C SER A 161 7.26 -0.74 15.23
N VAL A 162 7.40 -2.06 15.36
CA VAL A 162 6.45 -2.92 16.07
C VAL A 162 7.22 -3.61 17.19
N LYS A 163 6.69 -3.60 18.40
CA LYS A 163 7.24 -4.32 19.57
C LYS A 163 6.13 -4.89 20.42
#